data_AF-A0AAE9U1R9-F1
#
_entry.id   AF-A0AAE9U1R9-F1
#
_cell.length_a   1.000
_cell.length_b   1.000
_cell.length_c   1.000
_cell.angle_alpha   90.00
_cell.angle_beta   90.00
_cell.angle_gamma   90.00
#
_symmetry.space_group_name_H-M   'P 1'
#
loop_
_entity.id
_entity.type
_entity.pdbx_description
1 polymer ?
#
loop_
_entity_poly.entity_id
_entity_poly.type
_entity_poly.pdbx_seq_one_letter_code
_entity_poly.pdbx_strand_id
1 'polypeptide(L)'
;MGKKRNFPKGKDLKRLAQIFSVTSDYLLGLSDDKFKKFSKDIASDVSEITSIYTKLETDRQIKVIDFASEQLEQQNQGIVSSIFDKLTKEDDEEYMTDFAEGVVAAGHGAFQEDNLHMEVRLRASKVPENYDTIATVVGDSMEPLIKNNDLLFIEVTSQVDANSIGVFQVNGKNFVKKLKP
;
A
#
# COMPACT_ATOMS: atom_id res chain seq x y z
N MET A 1 -17.30 -44.37 -40.71
CA MET A 1 -17.56 -43.27 -39.75
C MET A 1 -16.23 -42.61 -39.39
N GLY A 2 -15.85 -41.51 -40.06
CA GLY A 2 -14.57 -40.84 -39.75
C GLY A 2 -14.69 -40.03 -38.46
N LYS A 3 -13.97 -40.41 -37.40
CA LYS A 3 -13.87 -39.57 -36.19
C LYS A 3 -13.26 -38.23 -36.60
N LYS A 4 -14.07 -37.17 -36.63
CA LYS A 4 -13.56 -35.79 -36.71
C LYS A 4 -12.72 -35.56 -35.46
N ARG A 5 -11.40 -35.65 -35.60
CA ARG A 5 -10.48 -35.26 -34.54
C ARG A 5 -10.53 -33.73 -34.51
N ASN A 6 -11.19 -33.16 -33.50
CA ASN A 6 -11.20 -31.72 -33.25
C ASN A 6 -9.83 -31.30 -32.71
N PHE A 7 -8.83 -31.34 -33.58
CA PHE A 7 -7.50 -30.86 -33.23
C PHE A 7 -7.54 -29.32 -33.22
N PRO A 8 -7.08 -28.66 -32.16
CA PRO A 8 -7.08 -27.21 -32.08
C PRO A 8 -6.24 -26.63 -33.23
N LYS A 9 -6.75 -25.57 -33.87
CA LYS A 9 -5.96 -24.86 -34.89
C LYS A 9 -4.74 -24.23 -34.21
N GLY A 10 -3.65 -23.99 -34.94
CA GLY A 10 -2.41 -23.48 -34.36
C GLY A 10 -2.58 -22.19 -33.52
N LYS A 11 -3.53 -21.32 -33.89
CA LYS A 11 -3.90 -20.12 -33.11
C LYS A 11 -4.53 -20.47 -31.76
N ASP A 12 -5.42 -21.47 -31.74
CA ASP A 12 -6.12 -21.93 -30.54
C ASP A 12 -5.17 -22.72 -29.63
N LEU A 13 -4.29 -23.54 -30.22
CA LEU A 13 -3.25 -24.25 -29.50
C LEU A 13 -2.26 -23.29 -28.83
N LYS A 14 -1.89 -22.19 -29.52
CA LYS A 14 -1.05 -21.13 -28.94
C LYS A 14 -1.73 -20.43 -27.78
N ARG A 15 -3.03 -20.14 -27.88
CA ARG A 15 -3.80 -19.55 -26.77
C ARG A 15 -3.93 -20.49 -25.58
N LEU A 16 -4.19 -21.78 -25.84
CA LEU A 16 -4.21 -22.80 -24.78
C LEU A 16 -2.85 -22.91 -24.08
N ALA A 17 -1.76 -22.95 -24.85
CA ALA A 17 -0.39 -22.95 -24.33
C ALA A 17 -0.13 -21.74 -23.40
N GLN A 18 -0.61 -20.55 -23.80
CA GLN A 18 -0.50 -19.33 -23.00
C GLN A 18 -1.34 -19.38 -21.71
N ILE A 19 -2.59 -19.86 -21.78
CA ILE A 19 -3.47 -19.99 -20.59
C ILE A 19 -2.84 -20.91 -19.55
N PHE A 20 -2.29 -22.04 -19.99
CA PHE A 20 -1.68 -23.04 -19.11
C PHE A 20 -0.20 -22.75 -18.82
N SER A 21 0.36 -21.65 -19.31
CA SER A 21 1.77 -21.26 -19.15
C SER A 21 2.77 -22.38 -19.50
N VAL A 22 2.49 -23.12 -20.58
CA VAL A 22 3.32 -24.24 -21.08
C VAL A 22 3.59 -24.09 -22.57
N THR A 23 4.52 -24.87 -23.10
CA THR A 23 4.77 -24.92 -24.55
C THR A 23 3.67 -25.68 -25.30
N SER A 24 3.49 -25.35 -26.58
CA SER A 24 2.64 -26.15 -27.47
C SER A 24 3.17 -27.58 -27.60
N ASP A 25 4.48 -27.77 -27.60
CA ASP A 25 5.11 -29.10 -27.67
C ASP A 25 4.81 -29.94 -26.41
N TYR A 26 4.81 -29.31 -25.23
CA TYR A 26 4.40 -29.96 -23.98
C TYR A 26 2.91 -30.36 -24.00
N LEU A 27 2.03 -29.49 -24.48
CA LEU A 27 0.60 -29.82 -24.62
C LEU A 27 0.34 -30.97 -25.60
N LEU A 28 1.20 -31.12 -26.59
CA LEU A 28 1.11 -32.19 -27.59
C LEU A 28 1.83 -33.48 -27.15
N GLY A 29 2.45 -33.49 -25.97
CA GLY A 29 3.24 -34.62 -25.48
C GLY A 29 4.47 -34.90 -26.34
N LEU A 30 4.95 -33.88 -27.08
CA LEU A 30 6.16 -33.97 -27.91
C LEU A 30 7.43 -33.64 -27.11
N SER A 31 7.26 -33.08 -25.91
CA SER A 31 8.36 -32.75 -25.00
C SER A 31 7.88 -32.76 -23.55
N ASP A 32 8.72 -33.26 -22.65
CA ASP A 32 8.50 -33.13 -21.20
C ASP A 32 8.89 -31.74 -20.66
N ASP A 33 9.51 -30.91 -21.52
CA ASP A 33 9.92 -29.56 -21.19
C ASP A 33 8.71 -28.62 -21.22
N LYS A 34 8.05 -28.47 -20.05
CA LYS A 34 6.95 -27.50 -19.83
C LYS A 34 7.30 -26.08 -20.30
N PHE A 35 8.58 -25.72 -20.21
CA PHE A 35 9.09 -24.36 -20.39
C PHE A 35 10.19 -24.25 -21.45
N LYS A 36 10.06 -24.92 -22.60
CA LYS A 36 11.04 -24.71 -23.69
C LYS A 36 10.78 -23.39 -24.43
N LYS A 37 11.61 -22.40 -24.10
CA LYS A 37 11.73 -21.04 -24.70
C LYS A 37 10.70 -20.00 -24.25
N PHE A 38 10.66 -19.71 -22.95
CA PHE A 38 10.50 -18.32 -22.52
C PHE A 38 11.89 -17.77 -22.20
N SER A 39 12.43 -17.01 -23.15
CA SER A 39 13.68 -16.22 -23.08
C SER A 39 15.01 -17.01 -22.99
N LYS A 40 15.96 -16.62 -23.84
CA LYS A 40 17.38 -16.98 -23.68
C LYS A 40 17.97 -16.32 -22.42
N ASP A 41 17.27 -15.32 -21.89
CA ASP A 41 17.67 -14.45 -20.79
C ASP A 41 17.39 -15.11 -19.42
N ILE A 42 16.23 -15.73 -19.19
CA ILE A 42 15.94 -16.45 -17.93
C ILE A 42 16.90 -17.63 -17.71
N ALA A 43 17.29 -18.34 -18.78
CA ALA A 43 18.27 -19.43 -18.68
C ALA A 43 19.68 -18.92 -18.32
N SER A 44 20.03 -17.69 -18.72
CA SER A 44 21.28 -17.02 -18.33
C SER A 44 21.27 -16.66 -16.85
N ASP A 45 20.17 -16.05 -16.39
CA ASP A 45 20.05 -15.55 -15.01
C ASP A 45 20.02 -16.69 -13.99
N VAL A 46 19.35 -17.81 -14.31
CA VAL A 46 19.36 -19.02 -13.47
C VAL A 46 20.77 -19.65 -13.40
N SER A 47 21.54 -19.58 -14.48
CA SER A 47 22.93 -20.05 -14.49
C SER A 47 23.83 -19.16 -13.63
N GLU A 48 23.60 -17.84 -13.62
CA GLU A 48 24.39 -16.88 -12.87
C GLU A 48 24.16 -17.01 -11.36
N ILE A 49 22.89 -17.06 -10.92
CA ILE A 49 22.57 -17.24 -9.48
C ILE A 49 23.13 -18.55 -8.93
N THR A 50 23.05 -19.64 -9.71
CA THR A 50 23.58 -20.95 -9.30
C THR A 50 25.12 -20.92 -9.19
N SER A 51 25.79 -20.22 -10.12
CA SER A 51 27.25 -20.08 -10.06
C SER A 51 27.72 -19.21 -8.89
N ILE A 52 26.97 -18.19 -8.49
CA ILE A 52 27.31 -17.33 -7.35
C ILE A 52 27.04 -18.08 -6.05
N TYR A 53 25.86 -18.71 -5.94
CA TYR A 53 25.43 -19.45 -4.76
C TYR A 53 26.41 -20.56 -4.36
N THR A 54 26.89 -21.35 -5.33
CA THR A 54 27.84 -22.44 -5.09
C THR A 54 29.22 -21.98 -4.60
N LYS A 55 29.56 -20.70 -4.78
CA LYS A 55 30.82 -20.09 -4.30
C LYS A 55 30.69 -19.46 -2.90
N LEU A 56 29.48 -19.33 -2.37
CA LEU A 56 29.24 -18.78 -1.04
C LEU A 56 29.49 -19.84 0.05
N GLU A 57 29.91 -19.38 1.22
CA GLU A 57 29.96 -20.20 2.44
C GLU A 57 28.55 -20.63 2.89
N THR A 58 28.47 -21.75 3.61
CA THR A 58 27.18 -22.37 4.02
C THR A 58 26.26 -21.40 4.76
N ASP A 59 26.78 -20.60 5.69
CA ASP A 59 25.98 -19.61 6.43
C ASP A 59 25.37 -18.52 5.52
N ARG A 60 26.07 -18.17 4.44
CA ARG A 60 25.61 -17.18 3.46
C ARG A 60 24.63 -17.79 2.46
N GLN A 61 24.81 -19.06 2.13
CA GLN A 61 23.88 -19.83 1.32
C GLN A 61 22.50 -19.92 1.98
N ILE A 62 22.45 -20.17 3.30
CA ILE A 62 21.21 -20.18 4.07
C ILE A 62 20.48 -18.84 3.93
N LYS A 63 21.18 -17.72 4.11
CA LYS A 63 20.59 -16.37 3.97
C LYS A 63 20.03 -16.09 2.58
N VAL A 64 20.68 -16.59 1.53
CA VAL A 64 20.18 -16.43 0.15
C VAL A 64 18.90 -17.24 -0.04
N ILE A 65 18.82 -18.46 0.49
CA ILE A 65 17.61 -19.28 0.44
C ILE A 65 16.47 -18.62 1.23
N ASP A 66 16.75 -18.15 2.44
CA ASP A 66 15.75 -17.51 3.30
C ASP A 66 15.16 -16.28 2.60
N PHE A 67 16.03 -15.41 2.08
CA PHE A 67 15.61 -14.22 1.35
C PHE A 67 14.83 -14.57 0.08
N ALA A 68 15.31 -15.53 -0.72
CA ALA A 68 14.61 -15.95 -1.93
C ALA A 68 13.22 -16.56 -1.62
N SER A 69 13.12 -17.31 -0.53
CA SER A 69 11.86 -17.93 -0.08
C SER A 69 10.88 -16.86 0.41
N GLU A 70 11.34 -15.89 1.20
CA GLU A 70 10.54 -14.76 1.65
C GLU A 70 10.02 -13.93 0.47
N GLN A 71 10.87 -13.61 -0.50
CA GLN A 71 10.46 -12.88 -1.71
C GLN A 71 9.41 -13.65 -2.52
N LEU A 72 9.57 -14.98 -2.63
CA LEU A 72 8.59 -15.84 -3.31
C LEU A 72 7.26 -15.90 -2.56
N GLU A 73 7.31 -15.99 -1.23
CA GLU A 73 6.12 -15.96 -0.38
C GLU A 73 5.39 -14.62 -0.50
N GLN A 74 6.10 -13.50 -0.42
CA GLN A 74 5.53 -12.15 -0.61
C GLN A 74 4.90 -12.00 -2.00
N GLN A 75 5.54 -12.51 -3.05
CA GLN A 75 5.00 -12.49 -4.40
C GLN A 75 3.70 -13.29 -4.53
N ASN A 76 3.62 -14.46 -3.88
CA ASN A 76 2.43 -15.30 -3.89
C ASN A 76 1.32 -14.79 -2.97
N GLN A 77 1.69 -14.13 -1.88
CA GLN A 77 0.77 -13.41 -0.98
C GLN A 77 0.20 -12.16 -1.68
N GLY A 78 0.95 -11.50 -2.57
CA GLY A 78 0.55 -10.25 -3.24
C GLY A 78 -0.70 -10.29 -4.14
N ILE A 79 -1.33 -11.45 -4.36
CA ILE A 79 -2.61 -11.55 -5.09
C ILE A 79 -3.80 -11.87 -4.16
N VAL A 80 -3.55 -12.46 -2.97
CA VAL A 80 -4.61 -12.94 -2.06
C VAL A 80 -4.60 -12.20 -0.72
N SER A 81 -3.43 -11.79 -0.23
CA SER A 81 -3.25 -11.03 1.01
C SER A 81 -3.74 -9.58 0.87
N SER A 82 -3.70 -8.95 -0.30
CA SER A 82 -4.24 -7.59 -0.46
C SER A 82 -5.76 -7.49 -0.32
N ILE A 83 -6.50 -8.60 -0.48
CA ILE A 83 -7.95 -8.67 -0.28
C ILE A 83 -8.28 -9.25 1.11
N PHE A 84 -7.62 -10.34 1.50
CA PHE A 84 -7.90 -11.01 2.78
C PHE A 84 -7.22 -10.36 3.99
N ASP A 85 -6.03 -9.76 3.89
CA ASP A 85 -5.44 -9.02 5.02
C ASP A 85 -6.09 -7.66 5.24
N LYS A 86 -6.78 -7.12 4.24
CA LYS A 86 -7.71 -5.99 4.44
C LYS A 86 -8.93 -6.44 5.22
N LEU A 87 -9.52 -7.58 4.85
CA LEU A 87 -10.71 -8.11 5.53
C LEU A 87 -10.42 -8.58 6.97
N THR A 88 -9.27 -9.22 7.25
CA THR A 88 -8.97 -9.76 8.60
C THR A 88 -8.38 -8.75 9.58
N LYS A 89 -7.81 -7.63 9.11
CA LYS A 89 -7.40 -6.52 9.99
C LYS A 89 -8.49 -5.45 10.17
N GLU A 90 -9.51 -5.43 9.30
CA GLU A 90 -10.66 -4.52 9.44
C GLU A 90 -11.73 -5.04 10.42
N ASP A 91 -11.76 -6.34 10.74
CA ASP A 91 -12.77 -6.91 11.65
C ASP A 91 -12.46 -6.71 13.15
N ASP A 92 -11.21 -6.41 13.53
CA ASP A 92 -10.80 -6.15 14.93
C ASP A 92 -10.41 -4.68 15.20
N GLU A 93 -10.30 -3.84 14.17
CA GLU A 93 -10.07 -2.41 14.36
C GLU A 93 -11.43 -1.71 14.53
N GLU A 94 -11.78 -1.36 15.76
CA GLU A 94 -12.97 -0.55 16.04
C GLU A 94 -12.89 0.78 15.28
N TYR A 95 -13.90 1.06 14.46
CA TYR A 95 -14.03 2.32 13.74
C TYR A 95 -15.10 3.17 14.41
N MET A 96 -14.83 4.47 14.55
CA MET A 96 -15.81 5.46 14.97
C MET A 96 -16.05 6.48 13.86
N THR A 97 -17.28 6.97 13.79
CA THR A 97 -17.66 8.07 12.92
C THR A 97 -17.70 9.35 13.75
N ASP A 98 -17.07 10.40 13.25
CA ASP A 98 -17.15 11.73 13.84
C ASP A 98 -17.20 12.82 12.75
N PHE A 99 -17.31 14.08 13.13
CA PHE A 99 -17.48 15.21 12.24
C PHE A 99 -16.31 16.19 12.33
N ALA A 100 -15.72 16.51 11.19
CA ALA A 100 -14.79 17.62 11.08
C ALA A 100 -15.55 18.93 10.89
N GLU A 101 -15.42 19.83 11.86
CA GLU A 101 -16.15 21.11 11.95
C GLU A 101 -15.27 22.33 11.61
N GLY A 102 -13.95 22.13 11.47
CA GLY A 102 -12.99 23.20 11.19
C GLY A 102 -12.13 22.99 9.94
N VAL A 103 -11.77 24.10 9.29
CA VAL A 103 -10.61 24.17 8.39
C VAL A 103 -9.54 25.03 9.05
N VAL A 104 -8.30 24.55 9.05
CA VAL A 104 -7.16 25.29 9.59
C VAL A 104 -6.07 25.39 8.53
N ALA A 105 -5.47 26.56 8.35
CA ALA A 105 -4.41 26.71 7.35
C ALA A 105 -3.02 26.64 7.98
N ALA A 106 -2.11 25.92 7.35
CA ALA A 106 -0.70 25.98 7.71
C ALA A 106 -0.04 27.29 7.24
N GLY A 107 -0.62 28.01 6.27
CA GLY A 107 0.02 29.13 5.55
C GLY A 107 -0.77 30.45 5.53
N HIS A 108 -1.63 30.64 4.52
CA HIS A 108 -2.30 31.92 4.21
C HIS A 108 -3.59 32.20 5.02
N GLY A 109 -3.87 31.35 6.01
CA GLY A 109 -5.09 31.36 6.82
C GLY A 109 -6.27 30.77 6.05
N ALA A 110 -7.10 29.98 6.73
CA ALA A 110 -8.36 29.49 6.18
C ALA A 110 -9.51 30.31 6.78
N PHE A 111 -10.49 30.67 5.96
CA PHE A 111 -11.76 31.16 6.46
C PHE A 111 -12.56 29.94 6.92
N GLN A 112 -13.16 30.03 8.11
CA GLN A 112 -14.15 29.06 8.52
C GLN A 112 -15.36 29.23 7.59
N GLU A 113 -15.72 28.19 6.84
CA GLU A 113 -17.06 28.15 6.25
C GLU A 113 -18.02 27.77 7.38
N ASP A 114 -19.05 28.59 7.61
CA ASP A 114 -19.98 28.47 8.76
C ASP A 114 -20.74 27.12 8.81
N ASN A 115 -20.58 26.25 7.81
CA ASN A 115 -21.30 24.99 7.64
C ASN A 115 -20.39 23.79 7.30
N LEU A 116 -19.10 23.79 7.66
CA LEU A 116 -18.29 22.58 7.50
C LEU A 116 -18.76 21.51 8.49
N HIS A 117 -19.33 20.43 7.97
CA HIS A 117 -19.75 19.27 8.76
C HIS A 117 -19.46 18.02 7.94
N MET A 118 -18.18 17.65 7.88
CA MET A 118 -17.71 16.52 7.09
C MET A 118 -17.67 15.27 7.95
N GLU A 119 -18.48 14.27 7.61
CA GLU A 119 -18.40 12.95 8.24
C GLU A 119 -17.06 12.28 7.91
N VAL A 120 -16.32 11.90 8.95
CA VAL A 120 -15.04 11.19 8.84
C VAL A 120 -15.12 9.86 9.58
N ARG A 121 -14.60 8.81 8.93
CA ARG A 121 -14.47 7.48 9.54
C ARG A 121 -13.05 7.30 10.05
N LEU A 122 -12.92 7.15 11.36
CA LEU A 122 -11.65 7.14 12.07
C LEU A 122 -11.43 5.77 12.72
N ARG A 123 -10.17 5.32 12.73
CA ARG A 123 -9.76 4.14 13.51
C ARG A 123 -9.76 4.54 14.98
N ALA A 124 -10.56 3.88 15.81
CA ALA A 124 -10.69 4.23 17.23
C ALA A 124 -9.34 4.20 17.96
N SER A 125 -8.43 3.29 17.58
CA SER A 125 -7.06 3.21 18.10
C SER A 125 -6.16 4.41 17.78
N LYS A 126 -6.57 5.28 16.86
CA LYS A 126 -5.86 6.50 16.45
C LYS A 126 -6.54 7.78 16.92
N VAL A 127 -7.73 7.67 17.51
CA VAL A 127 -8.46 8.81 18.06
C VAL A 127 -8.00 9.00 19.52
N PRO A 128 -7.60 10.21 19.93
CA PRO A 128 -7.31 10.51 21.34
C PRO A 128 -8.54 10.28 22.22
N GLU A 129 -8.35 9.90 23.49
CA GLU A 129 -9.46 9.71 24.43
C GLU A 129 -10.31 10.98 24.62
N ASN A 130 -9.69 12.16 24.53
CA ASN A 130 -10.35 13.46 24.70
C ASN A 130 -9.89 14.46 23.63
N TYR A 131 -10.84 15.18 23.06
CA TYR A 131 -10.68 16.33 22.17
C TYR A 131 -12.03 17.07 22.11
N ASP A 132 -12.01 18.34 21.72
CA ASP A 132 -13.22 19.16 21.63
C ASP A 132 -13.73 19.31 20.18
N THR A 133 -12.83 19.30 19.19
CA THR A 133 -13.21 19.43 17.78
C THR A 133 -12.17 18.82 16.84
N ILE A 134 -12.58 18.54 15.60
CA ILE A 134 -11.70 18.05 14.53
C ILE A 134 -11.60 19.11 13.43
N ALA A 135 -10.38 19.39 12.99
CA ALA A 135 -10.14 20.28 11.85
C ALA A 135 -9.28 19.63 10.76
N THR A 136 -9.54 19.99 9.51
CA THR A 136 -8.72 19.58 8.36
C THR A 136 -7.68 20.65 8.04
N VAL A 137 -6.45 20.23 7.77
CA VAL A 137 -5.32 21.13 7.44
C VAL A 137 -5.31 21.49 5.96
N VAL A 138 -5.14 22.78 5.66
CA VAL A 138 -4.94 23.29 4.30
C VAL A 138 -3.59 24.02 4.19
N GLY A 139 -2.74 23.59 3.27
CA GLY A 139 -1.41 24.14 3.03
C GLY A 139 -0.27 23.27 3.56
N ASP A 140 0.95 23.73 3.32
CA ASP A 140 2.21 22.96 3.39
C ASP A 140 3.22 23.52 4.41
N SER A 141 2.96 24.67 5.02
CA SER A 141 3.94 25.38 5.86
C SER A 141 4.30 24.67 7.19
N MET A 142 3.64 23.57 7.54
CA MET A 142 3.98 22.71 8.68
C MET A 142 4.59 21.37 8.24
N GLU A 143 4.87 21.18 6.94
CA GLU A 143 5.56 20.00 6.45
C GLU A 143 7.03 19.94 6.95
N PRO A 144 7.57 18.74 7.17
CA PRO A 144 6.94 17.43 6.94
C PRO A 144 6.06 16.93 8.10
N LEU A 145 5.93 17.69 9.19
CA LEU A 145 5.31 17.24 10.44
C LEU A 145 3.78 17.15 10.34
N ILE A 146 3.16 18.14 9.71
CA ILE A 146 1.72 18.17 9.44
C ILE A 146 1.55 18.50 7.96
N LYS A 147 0.82 17.65 7.24
CA LYS A 147 0.63 17.73 5.80
C LYS A 147 -0.73 18.30 5.46
N ASN A 148 -0.84 18.77 4.22
CA ASN A 148 -2.12 19.15 3.66
C ASN A 148 -3.12 17.96 3.70
N ASN A 149 -4.36 18.23 4.09
CA ASN A 149 -5.45 17.29 4.33
C ASN A 149 -5.30 16.38 5.57
N ASP A 150 -4.33 16.61 6.45
CA ASP A 150 -4.30 15.91 7.74
C ASP A 150 -5.50 16.36 8.61
N LEU A 151 -6.02 15.41 9.41
CA LEU A 151 -7.02 15.69 10.44
C LEU A 151 -6.33 15.96 11.78
N LEU A 152 -6.68 17.07 12.41
CA LEU A 152 -6.20 17.46 13.73
C LEU A 152 -7.32 17.31 14.74
N PHE A 153 -7.06 16.55 15.80
CA PHE A 153 -7.87 16.55 17.02
C PHE A 153 -7.40 17.72 17.89
N ILE A 154 -8.33 18.60 18.25
CA ILE A 154 -8.03 19.86 18.93
C ILE A 154 -8.68 19.85 20.30
N GLU A 155 -7.89 20.14 21.33
CA GLU A 155 -8.34 20.47 22.67
C GLU A 155 -8.35 21.99 22.85
N VAL A 156 -9.50 22.54 23.25
CA VAL A 156 -9.71 23.97 23.49
C VAL A 156 -9.22 24.29 24.90
N THR A 157 -8.02 24.86 24.97
CA THR A 157 -7.41 25.33 26.21
C THR A 157 -7.26 26.85 26.24
N SER A 158 -7.31 27.42 27.45
CA SER A 158 -7.06 28.85 27.67
C SER A 158 -5.57 29.22 27.64
N GLN A 159 -4.67 28.23 27.78
CA GLN A 159 -3.22 28.44 27.76
C GLN A 159 -2.52 27.31 26.99
N VAL A 160 -1.56 27.69 26.15
CA VAL A 160 -0.77 26.80 25.31
C VAL A 160 0.69 26.96 25.70
N ASP A 161 1.37 25.87 26.04
CA ASP A 161 2.76 25.90 26.49
C ASP A 161 3.73 26.36 25.39
N ALA A 162 4.79 27.06 25.76
CA ALA A 162 5.85 27.43 24.82
C ALA A 162 6.46 26.17 24.17
N ASN A 163 6.74 26.24 22.86
CA ASN A 163 7.19 25.13 22.01
C ASN A 163 6.14 24.07 21.63
N SER A 164 4.88 24.21 22.03
CA SER A 164 3.81 23.33 21.55
C SER A 164 3.24 23.79 20.19
N ILE A 165 2.47 22.92 19.53
CA ILE A 165 1.74 23.24 18.30
C ILE A 165 0.30 23.57 18.69
N GLY A 166 -0.18 24.72 18.25
CA GLY A 166 -1.53 25.19 18.52
C GLY A 166 -2.23 25.67 17.26
N VAL A 167 -3.55 25.76 17.35
CA VAL A 167 -4.40 26.46 16.40
C VAL A 167 -4.64 27.87 16.93
N PHE A 168 -4.26 28.88 16.16
CA PHE A 168 -4.38 30.28 16.52
C PHE A 168 -5.30 30.99 15.55
N GLN A 169 -6.25 31.76 16.08
CA GLN A 169 -7.09 32.63 15.27
C GLN A 169 -6.44 34.02 15.19
N VAL A 170 -6.11 34.45 13.96
CA VAL A 170 -5.55 35.78 13.70
C VAL A 170 -6.38 36.44 12.60
N ASN A 171 -6.99 37.59 12.90
CA ASN A 171 -7.87 38.32 11.97
C ASN A 171 -9.02 37.46 11.39
N GLY A 172 -9.65 36.63 12.22
CA GLY A 172 -10.75 35.75 11.81
C GLY A 172 -10.34 34.53 10.96
N LYS A 173 -9.03 34.29 10.80
CA LYS A 173 -8.50 33.12 10.09
C LYS A 173 -7.79 32.19 11.06
N ASN A 174 -7.94 30.88 10.83
CA ASN A 174 -7.31 29.85 11.66
C ASN A 174 -5.95 29.44 11.08
N PHE A 175 -4.94 29.38 11.95
CA PHE A 175 -3.57 28.99 11.61
C PHE A 175 -3.05 27.90 12.53
N VAL A 176 -2.47 26.84 11.96
CA VAL A 176 -1.70 25.85 12.72
C VAL A 176 -0.25 26.28 12.74
N LYS A 177 0.31 26.54 13.93
CA LYS A 177 1.71 26.97 14.10
C LYS A 177 2.31 26.40 15.38
N LYS A 178 3.64 26.29 15.39
CA LYS A 178 4.41 26.06 16.61
C LYS A 178 4.57 27.38 17.37
N LEU A 179 4.14 27.43 18.63
CA LEU A 179 4.36 28.56 19.52
C LEU A 179 5.85 28.64 19.86
N LYS A 180 6.50 29.73 19.47
CA LYS A 180 7.88 29.98 19.87
C LYS A 180 7.90 30.61 21.28
N PRO A 181 8.91 30.31 22.10
CA PRO A 181 9.11 30.95 23.40
C PRO A 181 9.40 32.45 23.24
#